data_AF-A0A349JAB8-F1
#
_entry.id   AF-A0A349JAB8-F1
#
_cell.length_a   1.000
_cell.length_b   1.000
_cell.length_c   1.000
_cell.angle_alpha   90.00
_cell.angle_beta   90.00
_cell.angle_gamma   90.00
#
_symmetry.space_group_name_H-M   'P 1'
#
loop_
_entity.id
_entity.type
_entity.pdbx_description
1 polymer ?
#
loop_
_entity_poly.entity_id
_entity_poly.type
_entity_poly.pdbx_seq_one_letter_code
_entity_poly.pdbx_strand_id
1 'polypeptide(L)' 'HPKGHVDKCTFCIHRVEHGRKPACVSVCPTHCMHFGDLDDPESEVAQLLRSRPNHALLPAAGTGPRVYYLT' A
#
# COMPACT_ATOMS: atom_id res chain seq x y z
N HIS A 1 -16.60 10.19 14.58
CA HIS A 1 -16.30 11.49 13.94
C HIS A 1 -17.53 12.39 13.96
N PRO A 2 -17.41 13.69 14.28
CA PRO A 2 -18.51 14.65 14.19
C PRO A 2 -18.98 14.85 12.73
N LYS A 3 -20.22 15.29 12.49
CA LYS A 3 -20.77 15.46 11.12
C LYS A 3 -19.93 16.45 10.29
N GLY A 4 -19.75 16.14 8.99
CA GLY A 4 -19.09 17.02 8.01
C GLY A 4 -17.60 16.75 7.76
N HIS A 5 -17.10 15.56 8.06
CA HIS A 5 -15.71 15.15 7.80
C HIS A 5 -15.61 14.28 6.55
N VAL A 6 -14.41 14.22 5.98
CA VAL A 6 -14.05 13.32 4.88
C VAL A 6 -13.00 12.35 5.38
N ASP A 7 -13.23 11.06 5.14
CA ASP A 7 -12.26 10.01 5.41
C ASP A 7 -11.70 9.43 4.12
N LYS A 8 -10.47 8.95 4.22
CA LYS A 8 -9.79 8.22 3.15
C LYS A 8 -8.85 7.18 3.74
N CYS A 9 -8.32 6.31 2.89
CA CYS A 9 -7.22 5.44 3.30
C CYS A 9 -6.02 6.28 3.77
N THR A 10 -5.51 5.92 4.94
CA THR A 10 -4.32 6.51 5.57
C THR A 10 -3.20 5.49 5.74
N PHE A 11 -3.29 4.36 5.02
CA PHE A 11 -2.44 3.18 5.21
C PHE A 11 -2.36 2.71 6.67
N CYS A 12 -3.46 2.91 7.41
CA CYS A 12 -3.54 2.58 8.83
C CYS A 12 -2.37 3.18 9.64
N ILE A 13 -2.08 4.47 9.46
CA ILE A 13 -1.00 5.17 10.18
C ILE A 13 -0.95 4.83 11.68
N HIS A 14 -2.11 4.83 12.36
CA HIS A 14 -2.27 4.44 13.77
C HIS A 14 -1.82 3.01 14.12
N ARG A 15 -1.59 2.12 13.15
CA ARG A 15 -1.03 0.78 13.33
C ARG A 15 0.45 0.76 12.95
N VAL A 16 0.79 1.40 11.83
CA VAL A 16 2.15 1.42 11.29
C VAL A 16 3.11 2.10 12.25
N GLU A 17 2.70 3.18 12.92
CA GLU A 17 3.48 3.86 13.97
C GLU A 17 3.81 2.95 15.17
N HIS A 18 3.02 1.90 15.39
CA HIS A 18 3.26 0.88 16.41
C HIS A 18 3.91 -0.40 15.85
N GLY A 19 4.52 -0.32 14.66
CA GLY A 19 5.19 -1.46 14.00
C GLY A 19 4.24 -2.56 13.52
N ARG A 20 2.93 -2.28 13.43
CA ARG A 20 1.94 -3.26 12.97
C ARG A 20 1.63 -3.06 11.49
N LYS A 21 1.38 -4.17 10.77
CA LYS A 21 0.89 -4.11 9.39
C LYS A 21 -0.49 -3.44 9.31
N PRO A 22 -0.83 -2.79 8.18
CA PRO A 22 -2.18 -2.28 7.93
C PRO A 22 -3.25 -3.36 8.07
N ALA A 23 -4.47 -2.95 8.40
CA ALA A 23 -5.55 -3.89 8.67
C ALA A 23 -5.90 -4.75 7.45
N CYS A 24 -5.99 -4.15 6.26
CA CYS A 24 -6.27 -4.86 5.01
C CYS A 24 -5.20 -5.93 4.70
N VAL A 25 -3.92 -5.60 4.88
CA VAL A 25 -2.80 -6.54 4.69
C VAL A 25 -2.83 -7.65 5.74
N SER A 26 -3.13 -7.31 7.00
CA SER A 26 -3.13 -8.27 8.12
C SER A 26 -4.25 -9.31 8.02
N VAL A 27 -5.41 -8.92 7.48
CA VAL A 27 -6.61 -9.78 7.41
C VAL A 27 -6.70 -10.58 6.11
N CYS A 28 -5.87 -10.26 5.11
CA CYS A 28 -5.95 -10.86 3.79
C CYS A 28 -5.69 -12.38 3.84
N PRO A 29 -6.69 -13.24 3.57
CA PRO A 29 -6.51 -14.68 3.67
C PRO A 29 -5.69 -15.26 2.51
N THR A 30 -5.67 -14.58 1.37
CA THR A 30 -4.93 -14.99 0.17
C THR A 30 -3.54 -14.38 0.10
N HIS A 31 -3.16 -13.52 1.05
CA HIS A 31 -1.89 -12.80 1.07
C HIS A 31 -1.59 -12.03 -0.23
N CYS A 32 -2.61 -11.46 -0.88
CA CYS A 32 -2.44 -10.72 -2.14
C CYS A 32 -1.98 -9.27 -1.96
N MET A 33 -2.08 -8.72 -0.75
CA MET A 33 -1.67 -7.36 -0.44
C MET A 33 -0.36 -7.37 0.33
N HIS A 34 0.62 -6.62 -0.16
CA HIS A 34 1.91 -6.42 0.48
C HIS A 34 2.07 -4.94 0.84
N PHE A 35 2.72 -4.66 1.96
CA PHE A 35 2.94 -3.30 2.45
C PHE A 35 4.34 -3.17 3.02
N GLY A 36 5.02 -2.07 2.66
CA GLY A 36 6.40 -1.80 3.02
C GLY A 36 6.86 -0.45 2.50
N ASP A 37 8.09 -0.10 2.84
CA ASP A 37 8.74 1.12 2.39
C ASP A 37 9.33 0.93 0.98
N LEU A 38 9.06 1.86 0.07
CA LEU A 38 9.60 1.79 -1.30
C LEU A 38 11.05 2.27 -1.37
N ASP A 39 11.49 3.07 -0.39
CA ASP A 39 12.85 3.60 -0.32
C ASP A 39 13.82 2.60 0.33
N ASP A 40 13.29 1.61 1.06
CA ASP A 40 14.05 0.46 1.55
C ASP A 40 14.11 -0.65 0.47
N PRO A 41 15.28 -0.91 -0.14
CA PRO A 41 15.40 -1.93 -1.17
C PRO A 41 15.16 -3.34 -0.62
N GLU A 42 15.34 -3.58 0.69
CA GLU A 42 15.12 -4.88 1.31
C GLU A 42 13.65 -5.12 1.68
N SER A 43 12.78 -4.13 1.48
CA SER A 43 11.35 -4.30 1.74
C SER A 43 10.71 -5.28 0.77
N GLU A 44 9.72 -6.03 1.26
CA GLU A 44 8.95 -6.99 0.49
C GLU A 44 8.33 -6.35 -0.77
N VAL A 45 7.82 -5.12 -0.65
CA VAL A 45 7.20 -4.39 -1.77
C VAL A 45 8.26 -3.98 -2.80
N ALA A 46 9.40 -3.44 -2.37
CA ALA A 46 10.48 -3.05 -3.29
C ALA A 46 11.00 -4.26 -4.08
N GLN A 47 11.16 -5.41 -3.43
CA GLN A 47 11.56 -6.66 -4.08
C GLN A 47 10.50 -7.16 -5.07
N LEU A 48 9.21 -7.12 -4.72
CA LEU A 48 8.11 -7.53 -5.61
C LEU A 48 8.03 -6.66 -6.87
N LEU A 49 8.17 -5.33 -6.73
CA LEU A 49 8.11 -4.42 -7.88
C LEU A 49 9.34 -4.56 -8.81
N ARG A 50 10.49 -4.99 -8.30
CA ARG A 50 11.67 -5.29 -9.12
C ARG A 50 11.58 -6.66 -9.81
N SER A 51 10.96 -7.64 -9.17
CA SER A 51 10.95 -9.03 -9.63
C SER A 51 9.75 -9.39 -10.51
N ARG A 52 8.64 -8.65 -10.42
CA ARG A 52 7.39 -8.98 -11.13
C ARG A 52 6.87 -7.81 -11.96
N PRO A 53 6.28 -8.10 -13.15
CA PRO A 53 5.54 -7.10 -13.91
C PRO A 53 4.48 -6.45 -13.01
N ASN A 54 4.40 -5.12 -13.08
CA ASN A 54 3.47 -4.35 -12.28
C ASN A 54 3.07 -3.07 -13.01
N HIS A 55 1.97 -2.48 -12.55
CA HIS A 55 1.48 -1.22 -13.07
C HIS A 55 0.75 -0.41 -12.01
N ALA A 56 0.74 0.91 -12.20
CA ALA A 56 -0.14 1.81 -11.47
C ALA A 56 -1.48 1.92 -12.20
N LEU A 57 -2.57 2.18 -11.46
CA LEU A 57 -3.86 2.49 -12.08
C LEU A 57 -3.87 3.93 -12.61
N LEU A 58 -4.46 4.11 -13.79
CA LEU A 58 -4.67 5.40 -14.47
C LEU A 58 -3.38 6.26 -14.52
N PRO A 59 -2.28 5.76 -15.13
CA PRO A 59 -1.03 6.52 -15.20
C PRO A 59 -1.18 7.86 -15.94
N ALA A 60 -2.12 7.97 -16.88
CA ALA A 60 -2.41 9.19 -17.62
C ALA A 60 -2.90 10.36 -16.74
N ALA A 61 -3.39 10.09 -15.51
CA ALA A 61 -3.83 11.12 -14.59
C ALA A 61 -2.67 11.90 -13.92
N GLY A 62 -1.42 11.42 -14.05
CA GLY A 62 -0.24 12.13 -13.52
C GLY A 62 -0.16 12.22 -11.99
N THR A 63 -0.92 11.40 -11.25
CA THR A 63 -1.06 11.51 -9.79
C THR A 63 0.06 10.81 -8.99
N GLY A 64 0.94 10.06 -9.65
CA GLY A 64 2.05 9.33 -9.00
C GLY A 64 1.61 8.43 -7.83
N PRO A 65 0.66 7.49 -8.02
CA PRO A 65 0.11 6.70 -6.93
C PRO A 65 1.16 5.77 -6.31
N ARG A 66 0.98 5.48 -5.02
CA ARG A 66 1.83 4.56 -4.23
C ARG A 66 1.19 3.18 -4.02
N VAL A 67 0.31 2.80 -4.93
CA VAL A 67 -0.34 1.48 -4.97
C VAL A 67 -0.11 0.90 -6.35
N TYR A 68 0.43 -0.31 -6.40
CA TYR A 68 0.81 -1.00 -7.61
C TYR A 68 0.13 -2.36 -7.66
N TYR A 69 -0.27 -2.78 -8.86
CA TYR A 69 -0.90 -4.06 -9.10
C TYR A 69 0.10 -4.96 -9.81
N LEU A 70 0.34 -6.14 -9.23
CA LEU A 70 1.19 -7.16 -9.83
C LEU A 70 0.40 -7.93 -10.89
N THR A 71 1.06 -8.24 -12.00
CA THR A 71 0.51 -9.02 -13.12
C THR A 71 1.15 -10.40 -13.21
#